data_AF-E6WKS6-F1
#
_entry.id   AF-E6WKS6-F1
#
_cell.length_a   1.000
_cell.length_b   1.000
_cell.length_c   1.000
_cell.angle_alpha   90.00
_cell.angle_beta   90.00
_cell.angle_gamma   90.00
#
_symmetry.space_group_name_H-M   'P 1'
#
loop_
_entity.id
_entity.type
_entity.pdbx_description
1 polymer ?
#
loop_
_entity_poly.entity_id
_entity_poly.type
_entity_poly.pdbx_seq_one_letter_code
_entity_poly.pdbx_strand_id
1 'polypeptide(L)' 'MHHNHEIAVQAAAFVQSLKSHRHANMPAIRFRHWPQFISTVRELMEKN' A
#
# COMPACT_ATOMS: atom_id res chain seq x y z
N MET A 1 1.49 -16.51 7.75
CA MET A 1 1.38 -15.69 6.52
C MET A 1 0.56 -14.40 6.70
N HIS A 2 0.31 -13.91 7.94
CA HIS A 2 -0.56 -12.74 8.17
C HIS A 2 0.03 -11.38 7.76
N HIS A 3 1.33 -11.15 7.94
CA HIS A 3 1.95 -9.84 7.70
C HIS A 3 1.87 -9.36 6.24
N ASN A 4 1.85 -10.29 5.28
CA ASN A 4 1.76 -9.93 3.86
C ASN A 4 0.38 -9.41 3.48
N HIS A 5 -0.67 -9.88 4.18
CA HIS A 5 -2.04 -9.46 3.90
C HIS A 5 -2.28 -8.02 4.37
N GLU A 6 -1.78 -7.65 5.55
CA GLU A 6 -1.91 -6.28 6.07
C GLU A 6 -1.20 -5.26 5.18
N ILE A 7 0.01 -5.58 4.69
CA ILE A 7 0.76 -4.71 3.78
C ILE A 7 0.02 -4.54 2.44
N ALA A 8 -0.56 -5.63 1.91
CA ALA A 8 -1.32 -5.57 0.66
C ALA A 8 -2.59 -4.71 0.80
N VAL A 9 -3.33 -4.84 1.90
CA VAL A 9 -4.52 -4.02 2.18
C VAL A 9 -4.15 -2.54 2.30
N GLN A 10 -3.06 -2.24 3.01
CA GLN A 10 -2.53 -0.89 3.14
C GLN A 10 -2.09 -0.29 1.80
N ALA A 11 -1.39 -1.08 0.97
CA ALA A 11 -0.94 -0.65 -0.36
C ALA A 11 -2.12 -0.37 -1.30
N ALA A 12 -3.16 -1.21 -1.25
CA ALA A 12 -4.38 -1.01 -2.03
C ALA A 12 -5.12 0.28 -1.62
N ALA A 13 -5.27 0.51 -0.30
CA ALA A 13 -5.89 1.73 0.22
C ALA A 13 -5.11 3.00 -0.20
N PHE A 14 -3.77 2.93 -0.18
CA PHE A 14 -2.91 4.02 -0.65
C PHE A 14 -3.11 4.31 -2.14
N VAL A 15 -3.10 3.28 -2.99
CA VAL A 15 -3.31 3.45 -4.44
C VAL A 15 -4.70 4.02 -4.72
N GLN A 16 -5.73 3.58 -4.00
CA GLN A 16 -7.09 4.11 -4.12
C GLN A 16 -7.17 5.59 -3.71
N SER A 17 -6.42 6.00 -2.69
CA SER A 17 -6.37 7.39 -2.26
C SER A 17 -5.66 8.29 -3.29
N LEU A 18 -4.55 7.80 -3.85
CA LEU A 18 -3.87 8.46 -4.97
C LEU A 18 -4.82 8.66 -6.16
N LYS A 19 -5.56 7.62 -6.56
CA LYS A 19 -6.52 7.68 -7.68
C LYS A 19 -7.70 8.61 -7.42
N SER A 20 -8.18 8.68 -6.18
CA SER A 20 -9.32 9.52 -5.80
C SER A 20 -8.93 10.97 -5.49
N HIS A 21 -7.64 11.33 -5.57
CA HIS A 21 -7.09 12.60 -5.09
C HIS A 21 -7.54 12.94 -3.65
N ARG A 22 -7.76 11.91 -2.83
CA ARG A 22 -8.13 12.04 -1.42
C ARG A 22 -7.01 11.52 -0.54
N HIS A 23 -6.86 12.11 0.64
CA HIS A 23 -5.91 11.64 1.62
C HIS A 23 -6.45 10.34 2.23
N ALA A 24 -5.67 9.26 2.19
CA ALA A 24 -5.94 8.07 3.00
C ALA A 24 -5.34 8.24 4.39
N ASN A 25 -6.13 7.91 5.40
CA ASN A 25 -5.61 7.78 6.76
C ASN A 25 -4.99 6.38 6.88
N MET A 26 -3.66 6.32 6.92
CA MET A 26 -2.92 5.06 6.95
C MET A 26 -2.19 4.88 8.27
N PRO A 27 -2.16 3.65 8.82
CA PRO A 27 -1.35 3.34 9.99
C PRO A 27 0.14 3.43 9.65
N ALA A 28 0.96 3.74 10.66
CA ALA A 28 2.40 3.86 10.50
C ALA A 28 3.02 2.52 10.05
N ILE A 29 3.75 2.55 8.94
CA ILE A 29 4.45 1.38 8.40
C ILE A 29 5.84 1.29 9.04
N ARG A 30 6.18 0.12 9.58
CA ARG A 30 7.53 -0.15 10.07
C ARG A 30 8.51 -0.10 8.92
N PHE A 31 9.67 0.54 9.11
CA PHE A 31 10.70 0.69 8.06
C PHE A 31 11.06 -0.64 7.37
N ARG A 32 11.15 -1.75 8.11
CA ARG A 32 11.41 -3.09 7.55
C ARG A 32 10.36 -3.59 6.54
N HIS A 33 9.13 -3.08 6.59
CA HIS A 33 8.05 -3.43 5.67
C HIS A 33 7.92 -2.42 4.52
N TRP A 34 8.66 -1.31 4.57
CA TRP A 34 8.61 -0.27 3.55
C TRP A 34 8.99 -0.76 2.14
N PRO A 35 10.05 -1.57 1.95
CA PRO A 35 10.38 -2.08 0.61
C PRO A 35 9.26 -2.93 0.01
N GLN A 36 8.66 -3.79 0.82
CA GLN A 36 7.55 -4.65 0.39
C GLN A 36 6.31 -3.82 0.05
N PHE A 37 5.98 -2.83 0.89
CA PHE A 37 4.87 -1.92 0.65
C PHE A 37 5.01 -1.18 -0.69
N ILE A 38 6.18 -0.57 -0.95
CA ILE A 38 6.43 0.16 -2.20
C ILE A 38 6.40 -0.75 -3.42
N SER A 39 6.93 -1.98 -3.31
CA SER A 39 6.82 -2.97 -4.38
C SER A 39 5.36 -3.23 -4.73
N THR A 40 4.52 -3.51 -3.72
CA THR A 40 3.10 -3.78 -3.93
C THR A 40 2.33 -2.57 -4.48
N VAL A 41 2.66 -1.35 -4.03
CA VAL A 41 2.07 -0.12 -4.60
C VAL A 41 2.39 0.00 -6.08
N ARG A 42 3.65 -0.23 -6.49
CA ARG A 42 4.06 -0.18 -7.90
C ARG A 42 3.31 -1.21 -8.74
N GLU A 43 3.28 -2.46 -8.30
CA GLU A 43 2.55 -3.52 -8.98
C GLU A 43 1.05 -3.17 -9.17
N LEU A 44 0.41 -2.61 -8.14
CA LEU A 44 -1.00 -2.20 -8.20
C LEU A 44 -1.26 -1.01 -9.12
N MET A 45 -0.27 -0.12 -9.27
CA MET A 45 -0.34 1.01 -10.21
C MET A 45 -0.09 0.59 -11.66
N GLU A 46 0.83 -0.35 -11.90
CA GLU A 46 1.15 -0.87 -13.24
C GLU A 46 0.06 -1.80 -13.81
N LYS A 47 -0.74 -2.41 -12.94
CA LYS A 47 -1.79 -3.37 -13.32
C LYS A 47 -3.14 -2.72 -13.67
N ASN A 48 -3.22 -1.40 -13.74
CA ASN A 48 -4.40 -0.62 -14.18
C ASN A 48 -4.00 0.39 -15.26
#